data_AF-A0A7Y5SBN6-F1
#
_entry.id   AF-A0A7Y5SBN6-F1
#
_cell.length_a   1.000
_cell.length_b   1.000
_cell.length_c   1.000
_cell.angle_alpha   90.00
_cell.angle_beta   90.00
_cell.angle_gamma   90.00
#
_symmetry.space_group_name_H-M   'P 1'
#
loop_
_entity.id
_entity.type
_entity.pdbx_description
1 polymer ?
#
loop_
_entity_poly.entity_id
_entity_poly.type
_entity_poly.pdbx_seq_one_letter_code
_entity_poly.pdbx_strand_id
1 'polypeptide(L)'
;MALSRFPAYLTLMRRGEDAPQIRTCDEKPVALPETLRPSQRDRLSGVATRQALLERLEAIGELAPAASLSFVVVRVEGVALVNRMCGPDQGDEMLKAVAGLITKYTRATDMVGRLSGASFGIILQGAGPTGAAAAAARLSHHLGQLYSGGTRVDARVTVASGRGINADVLPAAATGALDDCG
;
A
#
# COMPACT_ATOMS: atom_id res chain seq x y z
N MET A 1 31.51 6.16 -28.05
CA MET A 1 31.11 4.75 -27.90
C MET A 1 30.54 4.57 -26.50
N ALA A 2 29.21 4.67 -26.36
CA ALA A 2 28.42 4.10 -25.25
C ALA A 2 26.93 4.34 -25.58
N LEU A 3 26.20 3.24 -25.74
CA LEU A 3 24.79 3.14 -26.09
C LEU A 3 23.96 2.88 -24.81
N SER A 4 22.75 3.43 -24.77
CA SER A 4 21.51 2.80 -24.27
C SER A 4 21.46 2.25 -22.82
N ARG A 5 20.61 2.84 -21.97
CA ARG A 5 19.35 2.21 -21.48
C ARG A 5 18.59 3.16 -20.53
N PHE A 6 17.42 3.64 -20.96
CA PHE A 6 16.38 4.22 -20.11
C PHE A 6 15.07 3.48 -20.36
N PRO A 7 14.28 3.11 -19.34
CA PRO A 7 12.83 2.97 -19.45
C PRO A 7 12.16 4.12 -18.65
N ALA A 8 11.42 5.04 -19.29
CA ALA A 8 9.98 4.97 -19.58
C ALA A 8 9.17 4.74 -18.27
N TYR A 9 8.51 5.70 -17.63
CA TYR A 9 7.50 6.64 -18.14
C TYR A 9 7.46 7.91 -17.27
N LEU A 10 7.79 9.07 -17.83
CA LEU A 10 7.41 10.37 -17.29
C LEU A 10 6.75 11.14 -18.44
N THR A 11 5.42 11.08 -18.53
CA THR A 11 4.67 11.94 -19.44
C THR A 11 3.91 12.96 -18.61
N LEU A 12 4.48 14.16 -18.56
CA LEU A 12 3.85 15.39 -18.12
C LEU A 12 2.53 15.61 -18.87
N MET A 13 1.42 15.79 -18.15
CA MET A 13 0.22 16.42 -18.68
C MET A 13 -0.27 17.51 -17.71
N ARG A 14 0.03 18.75 -18.12
CA ARG A 14 -0.70 20.02 -18.07
C ARG A 14 -1.72 20.34 -16.95
N ARG A 15 -1.55 21.56 -16.39
CA ARG A 15 -2.55 22.43 -15.74
C ARG A 15 -3.89 22.46 -16.50
N GLY A 16 -5.00 22.34 -15.79
CA GLY A 16 -6.36 22.64 -16.26
C GLY A 16 -7.40 22.26 -15.21
N GLU A 17 -8.36 23.14 -14.99
CA GLU A 17 -9.36 23.12 -13.91
C GLU A 17 -10.35 21.94 -14.01
N ASP A 18 -10.77 21.43 -12.84
CA ASP A 18 -12.17 21.15 -12.45
C ASP A 18 -12.23 20.09 -11.34
N ALA A 19 -12.85 20.44 -10.21
CA ALA A 19 -13.04 19.57 -9.06
C ALA A 19 -14.09 18.49 -9.35
N PRO A 20 -13.80 17.18 -9.20
CA PRO A 20 -14.85 16.18 -9.34
C PRO A 20 -15.65 16.06 -8.04
N GLN A 21 -16.93 16.44 -8.12
CA GLN A 21 -17.94 16.28 -7.08
C GLN A 21 -18.09 14.80 -6.68
N ILE A 22 -18.06 14.53 -5.37
CA ILE A 22 -18.29 13.21 -4.78
C ILE A 22 -19.76 12.86 -4.95
N ARG A 23 -20.07 11.94 -5.88
CA ARG A 23 -21.37 11.28 -5.93
C ARG A 23 -21.40 10.18 -4.88
N THR A 24 -22.25 10.36 -3.87
CA THR A 24 -22.77 9.27 -3.03
C THR A 24 -23.62 8.37 -3.92
N CYS A 25 -23.09 7.19 -4.24
CA CYS A 25 -23.90 6.08 -4.71
C CYS A 25 -24.18 5.20 -3.50
N ASP A 26 -25.41 5.29 -3.02
CA ASP A 26 -26.00 4.37 -2.07
C ASP A 26 -25.97 2.91 -2.56
N GLU A 27 -26.21 2.02 -1.60
CA GLU A 27 -26.78 0.66 -1.71
C GLU A 27 -25.96 -0.50 -2.31
N LYS A 28 -25.17 -1.18 -1.46
CA LYS A 28 -25.57 -2.38 -0.67
C LYS A 28 -24.28 -3.15 -0.29
N PRO A 29 -23.85 -3.22 0.99
CA PRO A 29 -22.63 -3.94 1.33
C PRO A 29 -22.85 -5.44 1.13
N VAL A 30 -22.23 -6.01 0.11
CA VAL A 30 -22.00 -7.46 0.06
C VAL A 30 -21.14 -7.79 1.28
N ALA A 31 -21.71 -8.63 2.16
CA ALA A 31 -21.16 -8.96 3.46
C ALA A 31 -19.71 -9.47 3.36
N LEU A 32 -18.83 -8.85 4.15
CA LEU A 32 -17.49 -9.34 4.46
C LEU A 32 -17.62 -10.71 5.15
N PRO A 33 -16.93 -11.79 4.71
CA PRO A 33 -16.56 -12.82 5.65
C PRO A 33 -15.28 -12.38 6.38
N GLU A 34 -15.31 -12.57 7.70
CA GLU A 34 -14.16 -12.60 8.62
C GLU A 34 -13.70 -11.27 9.24
N THR A 35 -14.31 -10.95 10.37
CA THR A 35 -13.67 -10.18 11.44
C THR A 35 -12.30 -10.82 11.75
N LEU A 36 -11.20 -10.21 11.27
CA LEU A 36 -9.84 -10.66 11.61
C LEU A 36 -9.75 -10.92 13.13
N ARG A 37 -9.23 -12.08 13.52
CA ARG A 37 -9.04 -12.42 14.93
C ARG A 37 -8.09 -11.40 15.58
N PRO A 38 -8.17 -11.18 16.91
CA PRO A 38 -7.25 -10.26 17.59
C PRO A 38 -5.77 -10.55 17.34
N SER A 39 -5.38 -11.82 17.17
CA SER A 39 -4.02 -12.24 16.83
C SER A 39 -3.59 -11.92 15.39
N GLN A 40 -4.55 -11.65 14.50
CA GLN A 40 -4.33 -11.31 13.10
C GLN A 40 -4.31 -9.80 12.88
N ARG A 41 -4.49 -8.99 13.93
CA ARG A 41 -4.41 -7.53 13.87
C ARG A 41 -3.13 -7.03 14.54
N ASP A 42 -2.45 -6.11 13.86
CA ASP A 42 -1.34 -5.37 14.43
C ASP A 42 -1.86 -4.45 15.54
N ARG A 43 -1.28 -4.57 16.75
CA ARG A 43 -1.76 -3.85 17.94
C ARG A 43 -1.61 -2.33 17.82
N LEU A 44 -0.60 -1.87 17.07
CA LEU A 44 -0.35 -0.44 16.91
C LEU A 44 -1.32 0.18 15.89
N SER A 45 -1.37 -0.41 14.69
CA SER A 45 -2.02 0.19 13.53
C SER A 45 -3.42 -0.35 13.22
N GLY A 46 -3.83 -1.46 13.85
CA GLY A 46 -5.15 -2.06 13.68
C GLY A 46 -5.37 -2.84 12.37
N VAL A 47 -4.45 -2.72 11.41
CA VAL A 47 -4.45 -3.48 10.14
C VAL A 47 -3.97 -4.91 10.36
N ALA A 48 -3.96 -5.74 9.31
CA ALA A 48 -3.52 -7.13 9.44
C ALA A 48 -2.05 -7.24 9.86
N THR A 49 -1.71 -8.30 10.60
CA THR A 49 -0.30 -8.67 10.81
C THR A 49 0.33 -9.15 9.51
N ARG A 50 1.67 -9.09 9.41
CA ARG A 50 2.42 -9.65 8.27
C ARG A 50 1.98 -11.07 7.95
N GLN A 51 1.88 -11.91 8.98
CA GLN A 51 1.47 -13.31 8.82
C GLN A 51 0.07 -13.42 8.20
N ALA A 52 -0.92 -12.73 8.78
CA ALA A 52 -2.29 -12.78 8.26
C ALA A 52 -2.41 -12.23 6.83
N LEU A 53 -1.62 -11.21 6.49
CA LEU A 53 -1.58 -10.66 5.13
C LEU A 53 -1.05 -11.69 4.14
N LEU A 54 0.08 -12.33 4.44
CA LEU A 54 0.71 -13.30 3.53
C LEU A 54 -0.13 -14.58 3.39
N GLU A 55 -0.68 -15.10 4.49
CA GLU A 55 -1.62 -16.23 4.47
C GLU A 55 -2.83 -15.93 3.55
N ARG A 56 -3.35 -14.70 3.63
CA ARG A 56 -4.46 -14.30 2.75
C ARG A 56 -4.05 -14.17 1.29
N LEU A 57 -2.85 -13.65 1.02
CA LEU A 57 -2.32 -13.52 -0.33
C LEU A 57 -2.21 -14.89 -1.01
N GLU A 58 -1.65 -15.87 -0.31
CA GLU A 58 -1.53 -17.25 -0.77
C GLU A 58 -2.92 -17.86 -1.03
N ALA A 59 -3.85 -17.73 -0.07
CA ALA A 59 -5.21 -18.25 -0.21
C ALA A 59 -5.97 -17.66 -1.42
N ILE A 60 -5.77 -16.36 -1.72
CA ILE A 60 -6.34 -15.72 -2.92
C ILE A 60 -5.70 -16.29 -4.18
N GLY A 61 -4.38 -16.50 -4.16
CA GLY A 61 -3.63 -17.08 -5.27
C GLY A 61 -4.08 -18.50 -5.63
N GLU A 62 -4.31 -19.34 -4.62
CA GLU A 62 -4.83 -20.70 -4.78
C GLU A 62 -6.28 -20.71 -5.29
N LEU A 63 -7.13 -19.82 -4.78
CA LEU A 63 -8.54 -19.74 -5.17
C LEU A 63 -8.71 -19.21 -6.61
N ALA A 64 -7.86 -18.29 -7.05
CA ALA A 64 -7.97 -17.61 -8.33
C ALA A 64 -6.63 -17.49 -9.08
N PRO A 65 -6.01 -18.61 -9.49
CA PRO A 65 -4.65 -18.63 -10.02
C PRO A 65 -4.48 -17.82 -11.33
N ALA A 66 -5.54 -17.72 -12.13
CA ALA A 66 -5.54 -16.97 -13.38
C ALA A 66 -5.88 -15.47 -13.21
N ALA A 67 -6.45 -15.08 -12.06
CA ALA A 67 -6.88 -13.70 -11.83
C ALA A 67 -5.68 -12.77 -11.64
N SER A 68 -5.85 -11.51 -12.04
CA SER A 68 -4.84 -10.47 -11.77
C SER A 68 -4.72 -10.23 -10.28
N LEU A 69 -3.48 -10.20 -9.81
CA LEU A 69 -3.16 -9.98 -8.40
C LEU A 69 -1.92 -9.10 -8.34
N SER A 70 -1.98 -8.06 -7.51
CA SER A 70 -0.85 -7.16 -7.31
C SER A 70 -0.60 -6.95 -5.83
N PHE A 71 0.65 -6.66 -5.50
CA PHE A 71 1.10 -6.37 -4.16
C PHE A 71 1.79 -5.01 -4.14
N VAL A 72 1.36 -4.12 -3.26
CA VAL A 72 1.95 -2.79 -3.07
C VAL A 72 2.66 -2.77 -1.72
N VAL A 73 3.87 -2.23 -1.69
CA VAL A 73 4.59 -1.96 -0.45
C VAL A 73 4.69 -0.46 -0.25
N VAL A 74 4.39 -0.01 0.96
CA VAL A 74 4.53 1.38 1.40
C VAL A 74 5.53 1.39 2.54
N ARG A 75 6.67 2.07 2.38
CA ARG A 75 7.67 2.28 3.42
C ARG A 75 7.64 3.73 3.87
N VAL A 76 7.38 3.96 5.15
CA VAL A 76 7.37 5.30 5.75
C VAL A 76 8.79 5.67 6.16
N GLU A 77 9.26 6.81 5.68
CA GLU A 77 10.60 7.31 5.94
C GLU A 77 10.64 8.17 7.21
N GLY A 78 11.81 8.27 7.84
CA GLY A 78 12.05 9.20 8.95
C GLY A 78 11.42 8.84 10.31
N VAL A 79 10.66 7.74 10.43
CA VAL A 79 10.02 7.33 11.69
C VAL A 79 11.04 7.15 12.83
N ALA A 80 12.21 6.56 12.55
CA ALA A 80 13.27 6.40 13.54
C ALA A 80 13.88 7.74 14.00
N LEU A 81 13.86 8.77 13.15
CA LEU A 81 14.29 10.12 13.54
C LEU A 81 13.23 10.79 14.42
N VAL A 82 11.95 10.69 14.04
CA VAL A 82 10.82 11.17 14.85
C VAL A 82 10.83 10.53 16.23
N ASN A 83 11.03 9.22 16.33
CA ASN A 83 11.11 8.51 17.60
C ASN A 83 12.25 9.01 18.49
N ARG A 84 13.39 9.40 17.89
CA ARG A 84 14.54 9.94 18.63
C ARG A 84 14.32 11.38 19.10
N MET A 85 13.60 12.20 18.33
CA MET A 85 13.40 13.62 18.65
C MET A 85 12.19 13.87 19.56
N CYS A 86 11.10 13.14 19.31
CA CYS A 86 9.79 13.40 19.92
C CYS A 86 9.29 12.23 20.79
N GLY A 87 10.05 11.15 20.87
CA GLY A 87 9.68 9.94 21.59
C GLY A 87 8.90 8.93 20.73
N PRO A 88 8.81 7.67 21.19
CA PRO A 88 8.21 6.58 20.44
C PRO A 88 6.72 6.79 20.13
N ASP A 89 5.99 7.44 21.04
CA ASP A 89 4.55 7.69 20.87
C ASP A 89 4.26 8.54 19.62
N GLN A 90 5.15 9.47 19.28
CA GLN A 90 4.94 10.34 18.12
C GLN A 90 5.11 9.61 16.79
N GLY A 91 6.07 8.69 16.68
CA GLY A 91 6.19 7.84 15.50
C GLY A 91 5.09 6.79 15.43
N ASP A 92 4.61 6.31 16.57
CA ASP A 92 3.46 5.43 16.65
C ASP A 92 2.18 6.11 16.12
N GLU A 93 1.94 7.37 16.48
CA GLU A 93 0.84 8.17 15.90
C GLU A 93 1.00 8.39 14.39
N MET A 94 2.23 8.64 13.92
CA MET A 94 2.51 8.74 12.49
C MET A 94 2.18 7.45 11.74
N LEU A 95 2.54 6.29 12.31
CA LEU A 95 2.23 4.99 11.72
C LEU A 95 0.73 4.67 11.72
N LYS A 96 0.01 5.05 12.78
CA LYS A 96 -1.46 4.94 12.83
C LYS A 96 -2.13 5.82 11.76
N ALA A 97 -1.67 7.06 11.61
CA ALA A 97 -2.20 7.98 10.61
C ALA A 97 -1.98 7.46 9.18
N VAL A 98 -0.80 6.91 8.90
CA VAL A 98 -0.50 6.26 7.62
C VAL A 98 -1.40 5.05 7.38
N ALA A 99 -1.53 4.15 8.37
CA ALA A 99 -2.37 2.96 8.25
C ALA A 99 -3.84 3.31 7.99
N GLY A 100 -4.36 4.33 8.69
CA GLY A 100 -5.71 4.84 8.47
C GLY A 100 -5.90 5.43 7.08
N LEU A 101 -4.91 6.19 6.59
CA LEU A 101 -4.93 6.74 5.23
C LEU A 101 -4.93 5.63 4.18
N ILE A 102 -4.02 4.65 4.29
CA ILE A 102 -3.97 3.53 3.35
C ILE A 102 -5.31 2.81 3.30
N THR A 103 -5.86 2.46 4.48
CA THR A 103 -7.15 1.75 4.61
C THR A 103 -8.30 2.53 3.96
N LYS A 104 -8.31 3.87 4.07
CA LYS A 104 -9.32 4.74 3.46
C LYS A 104 -9.27 4.72 1.92
N TYR A 105 -8.09 4.53 1.33
CA TYR A 105 -7.91 4.56 -0.13
C TYR A 105 -7.81 3.17 -0.77
N THR A 106 -7.98 2.11 0.01
CA THR A 106 -8.11 0.72 -0.45
C THR A 106 -9.57 0.31 -0.55
N ARG A 107 -9.88 -0.60 -1.48
CA ARG A 107 -11.25 -1.11 -1.65
C ARG A 107 -11.55 -2.18 -0.60
N ALA A 108 -12.82 -2.50 -0.40
CA ALA A 108 -13.24 -3.57 0.50
C ALA A 108 -12.72 -4.96 0.09
N THR A 109 -12.42 -5.16 -1.19
CA THR A 109 -11.81 -6.38 -1.72
C THR A 109 -10.31 -6.44 -1.45
N ASP A 110 -9.68 -5.31 -1.18
CA ASP A 110 -8.24 -5.25 -0.93
C ASP A 110 -7.96 -5.51 0.55
N MET A 111 -6.74 -5.91 0.87
CA MET A 111 -6.33 -6.15 2.25
C MET A 111 -5.04 -5.42 2.56
N VAL A 112 -5.02 -4.72 3.70
CA VAL A 112 -3.86 -3.98 4.20
C VAL A 112 -3.28 -4.71 5.39
N GLY A 113 -1.96 -4.82 5.45
CA GLY A 113 -1.25 -5.36 6.59
C GLY A 113 0.10 -4.69 6.83
N ARG A 114 0.61 -4.82 8.05
CA ARG A 114 1.92 -4.28 8.44
C ARG A 114 3.00 -5.35 8.23
N LEU A 115 4.01 -5.04 7.44
CA LEU A 115 5.09 -5.97 7.09
C LEU A 115 6.18 -5.97 8.17
N SER A 116 6.74 -4.82 8.48
CA SER A 116 7.82 -4.67 9.45
C SER A 116 7.94 -3.21 9.85
N GLY A 117 8.22 -2.89 11.12
CA GLY A 117 8.51 -1.52 11.59
C GLY A 117 7.63 -0.43 10.95
N ALA A 118 8.19 0.27 9.96
CA ALA A 118 7.54 1.37 9.24
C ALA A 118 7.02 1.02 7.83
N SER A 119 6.90 -0.27 7.50
CA SER A 119 6.48 -0.78 6.19
C SER A 119 5.13 -1.48 6.24
N PHE A 120 4.28 -1.19 5.25
CA PHE A 120 2.96 -1.75 5.05
C PHE A 120 2.87 -2.46 3.69
N GLY A 121 2.05 -3.50 3.62
CA GLY A 121 1.74 -4.25 2.42
C GLY A 121 0.25 -4.18 2.10
N ILE A 122 -0.08 -4.17 0.82
CA ILE A 122 -1.46 -4.09 0.34
C ILE A 122 -1.66 -5.11 -0.77
N ILE A 123 -2.67 -5.97 -0.62
CA ILE A 123 -3.13 -6.91 -1.64
C ILE A 123 -4.18 -6.22 -2.49
N LEU A 124 -3.94 -6.11 -3.79
CA LEU A 124 -4.90 -5.57 -4.75
C LEU A 124 -5.46 -6.72 -5.61
N GLN A 125 -6.70 -7.11 -5.33
CA GLN A 125 -7.37 -8.20 -6.03
C GLN A 125 -7.96 -7.70 -7.35
N GLY A 126 -7.75 -8.45 -8.44
CA GLY A 126 -8.23 -8.07 -9.78
C GLY A 126 -7.51 -6.87 -10.39
N ALA A 127 -6.44 -6.38 -9.76
CA ALA A 127 -5.66 -5.26 -10.27
C ALA A 127 -4.49 -5.78 -11.11
N GLY A 128 -4.52 -5.51 -12.41
CA GLY A 128 -3.36 -5.65 -13.29
C GLY A 128 -2.36 -4.50 -13.12
N PRO A 129 -1.24 -4.50 -13.89
CA PRO A 129 -0.15 -3.53 -13.75
C PRO A 129 -0.59 -2.06 -13.77
N THR A 130 -1.46 -1.69 -14.72
CA THR A 130 -1.95 -0.31 -14.84
C THR A 130 -2.80 0.12 -13.64
N GLY A 131 -3.69 -0.76 -13.17
CA GLY A 131 -4.54 -0.48 -12.01
C GLY A 131 -3.75 -0.39 -10.71
N ALA A 132 -2.75 -1.27 -10.56
CA ALA A 132 -1.87 -1.27 -9.40
C ALA A 132 -0.95 -0.03 -9.37
N ALA A 133 -0.40 0.37 -10.51
CA ALA A 133 0.36 1.62 -10.63
C ALA A 133 -0.49 2.85 -10.31
N ALA A 134 -1.74 2.90 -10.79
CA ALA A 134 -2.66 4.00 -10.46
C ALA A 134 -3.00 4.05 -8.97
N ALA A 135 -3.20 2.89 -8.33
CA ALA A 135 -3.41 2.80 -6.89
C ALA A 135 -2.17 3.27 -6.10
N ALA A 136 -0.98 2.83 -6.50
CA ALA A 136 0.29 3.25 -5.89
C ALA A 136 0.51 4.77 -6.02
N ALA A 137 0.27 5.34 -7.19
CA ALA A 137 0.38 6.78 -7.42
C ALA A 137 -0.61 7.58 -6.56
N ARG A 138 -1.87 7.11 -6.45
CA ARG A 138 -2.89 7.73 -5.59
C ARG A 138 -2.47 7.69 -4.11
N LEU A 139 -1.96 6.55 -3.64
CA LEU A 139 -1.48 6.40 -2.27
C LEU A 139 -0.29 7.33 -2.01
N SER A 140 0.71 7.34 -2.89
CA SER A 140 1.88 8.22 -2.79
C SER A 140 1.47 9.70 -2.72
N HIS A 141 0.54 10.12 -3.58
CA HIS A 141 0.03 11.49 -3.56
C HIS A 141 -0.62 11.85 -2.22
N HIS A 142 -1.51 11.01 -1.69
CA HIS A 142 -2.18 11.31 -0.42
C HIS A 142 -1.26 11.20 0.80
N LEU A 143 -0.32 10.26 0.79
CA LEU A 143 0.68 10.12 1.85
C LEU A 143 1.59 11.35 1.92
N GLY A 144 2.02 11.88 0.77
CA GLY A 144 2.84 13.10 0.72
C GLY A 144 2.12 14.36 1.22
N GLN A 145 0.80 14.33 1.35
CA GLN A 145 -0.01 15.43 1.89
C GLN A 145 -0.38 15.24 3.36
N LEU A 146 0.01 14.11 3.96
CA LEU A 146 -0.29 13.80 5.35
C LEU A 146 0.71 14.52 6.28
N TYR A 147 0.18 15.17 7.30
CA TYR A 147 0.95 15.75 8.39
C TYR A 147 0.63 15.01 9.69
N SER A 148 1.66 14.65 10.44
CA SER A 148 1.52 14.05 11.77
C SER A 148 2.48 14.74 12.73
N GLY A 149 1.96 15.26 13.85
CA GLY A 149 2.77 15.97 14.85
C GLY A 149 3.54 17.17 14.29
N GLY A 150 2.98 17.88 13.30
CA GLY A 150 3.63 19.00 12.62
C GLY A 150 4.71 18.63 11.60
N THR A 151 5.01 17.33 11.43
CA THR A 151 5.96 16.82 10.44
C THR A 151 5.20 16.27 9.23
N ARG A 152 5.66 16.59 8.03
CA ARG A 152 5.13 16.00 6.80
C ARG A 152 5.62 14.56 6.68
N VAL A 153 4.69 13.65 6.40
CA VAL A 153 5.00 12.24 6.17
C VAL A 153 5.63 12.09 4.79
N ASP A 154 6.77 11.40 4.73
CA ASP A 154 7.36 10.93 3.49
C ASP A 154 7.28 9.40 3.43
N ALA A 155 6.94 8.87 2.26
CA ALA A 155 6.74 7.45 2.08
C ALA A 155 7.09 7.01 0.65
N ARG A 156 7.87 5.95 0.55
CA ARG A 156 8.19 5.28 -0.71
C ARG A 156 7.13 4.21 -0.99
N VAL A 157 6.63 4.18 -2.21
CA VAL A 157 5.61 3.22 -2.65
C VAL A 157 6.13 2.42 -3.85
N THR A 158 6.12 1.10 -3.74
CA THR A 158 6.49 0.17 -4.82
C THR A 158 5.38 -0.82 -5.08
N VAL A 159 5.38 -1.39 -6.29
CA VAL A 159 4.34 -2.29 -6.74
C VAL A 159 4.95 -3.46 -7.50
N ALA A 160 4.44 -4.65 -7.23
CA ALA A 160 4.62 -5.84 -8.06
C ALA A 160 3.25 -6.33 -8.53
N SER A 161 3.15 -6.67 -9.81
CA SER A 161 1.91 -7.15 -10.42
C SER A 161 2.14 -8.48 -11.10
N GLY A 162 1.15 -9.36 -10.99
CA GLY A 162 1.19 -10.68 -11.59
C GLY A 162 -0.19 -11.31 -11.65
N ARG A 163 -0.21 -12.63 -11.49
CA ARG A 163 -1.43 -13.44 -11.40
C ARG A 163 -1.44 -14.19 -10.08
N GLY A 164 -2.59 -14.71 -9.68
CA GLY A 164 -2.75 -15.49 -8.45
C GLY A 164 -1.76 -16.64 -8.31
N ILE A 165 -1.40 -17.31 -9.42
CA ILE A 165 -0.40 -18.39 -9.42
C ILE A 165 1.00 -17.97 -8.94
N ASN A 166 1.32 -16.68 -9.01
CA ASN A 166 2.60 -16.11 -8.59
C ASN A 166 2.48 -15.31 -7.28
N ALA A 167 1.44 -15.56 -6.48
CA ALA A 167 1.12 -14.79 -5.28
C ALA A 167 2.28 -14.77 -4.27
N ASP A 168 3.02 -15.87 -4.15
CA ASP A 168 4.16 -16.08 -3.25
C ASP A 168 5.36 -15.17 -3.57
N VAL A 169 5.62 -14.87 -4.84
CA VAL A 169 6.77 -14.06 -5.27
C VAL A 169 6.49 -12.55 -5.29
N LEU A 170 5.22 -12.13 -5.29
CA LEU A 170 4.85 -10.71 -5.37
C LEU A 170 5.40 -9.86 -4.20
N PRO A 171 5.35 -10.31 -2.92
CA PRO A 171 5.89 -9.53 -1.82
C PRO A 171 7.40 -9.30 -1.92
N ALA A 172 8.14 -10.33 -2.33
CA ALA A 172 9.59 -10.25 -2.52
C ALA A 172 9.94 -9.30 -3.66
N ALA A 173 9.25 -9.40 -4.80
CA ALA A 173 9.45 -8.51 -5.94
C ALA A 173 9.14 -7.03 -5.60
N ALA A 174 8.06 -6.77 -4.88
CA ALA A 174 7.69 -5.41 -4.49
C ALA A 174 8.66 -4.82 -3.44
N THR A 175 9.19 -5.67 -2.55
CA THR A 175 10.15 -5.25 -1.52
C THR A 175 11.53 -5.00 -2.11
N GLY A 176 12.04 -5.87 -2.99
CA GLY A 176 13.34 -5.69 -3.64
C GLY A 176 13.44 -4.37 -4.42
N ALA A 177 12.35 -3.99 -5.10
CA ALA A 177 12.26 -2.70 -5.78
C ALA A 177 12.44 -1.47 -4.87
N LEU A 178 12.23 -1.59 -3.54
CA LEU A 178 12.51 -0.50 -2.60
C LEU A 178 14.01 -0.33 -2.34
N ASP A 179 14.74 -1.44 -2.32
CA ASP A 179 16.14 -1.50 -1.91
C ASP A 179 17.08 -1.25 -3.10
N ASP A 180 16.64 -1.51 -4.35
CA ASP A 180 17.41 -1.30 -5.58
C ASP A 180 17.53 0.17 -6.04
N CYS A 181 16.82 1.10 -5.38
CA CYS A 181 16.87 2.54 -5.68
C CYS A 181 17.81 3.32 -4.74
N GLY A 182 18.95 2.71 -4.38
CA GLY A 182 20.03 3.29 -3.56
C GLY A 182 21.14 3.92 -4.38
#